data_AF-A0A968LN41-F1
#
_entry.id   AF-A0A968LN41-F1
#
_cell.length_a   1.000
_cell.length_b   1.000
_cell.length_c   1.000
_cell.angle_alpha   90.00
_cell.angle_beta   90.00
_cell.angle_gamma   90.00
#
_symmetry.space_group_name_H-M   'P 1'
#
loop_
_entity.id
_entity.type
_entity.pdbx_description
1 polymer ?
#
loop_
_entity_poly.entity_id
_entity_poly.type
_entity_poly.pdbx_seq_one_letter_code
_entity_poly.pdbx_strand_id
1 'polypeptide(L)'
;MLRPDASEYPHRYQRYIDLVPETDILSAFEVQCIKSRGFLKKIPESESQRQYTSNKWSIKEVVGHLIDVGRIFSLRILRFSRGDSRPRMDFDFDKTQYVQRGLYNEARLSSLSAEFLWLR
;
A
#
# COMPACT_ATOMS: atom_id res chain seq x y z
N MET A 1 2.59 -8.55 17.73
CA MET A 1 3.47 -7.34 17.87
C MET A 1 2.58 -6.23 18.42
N LEU A 2 3.01 -5.50 19.44
CA LEU A 2 2.16 -4.51 20.12
C LEU A 2 2.04 -3.21 19.31
N ARG A 3 0.95 -2.46 19.53
CA ARG A 3 0.78 -1.11 18.98
C ARG A 3 1.97 -0.22 19.39
N PRO A 4 2.56 0.56 18.47
CA PRO A 4 3.71 1.39 18.78
C PRO A 4 3.35 2.54 19.73
N ASP A 5 4.29 2.91 20.58
CA ASP A 5 4.20 4.09 21.42
C ASP A 5 4.32 5.37 20.56
N ALA A 6 3.69 6.46 21.01
CA ALA A 6 3.69 7.73 20.28
C ALA A 6 5.11 8.33 20.07
N SER A 7 6.09 7.92 20.86
CA SER A 7 7.50 8.30 20.70
C SER A 7 8.22 7.56 19.56
N GLU A 8 7.66 6.47 19.04
CA GLU A 8 8.30 5.62 18.00
C GLU A 8 8.03 6.10 16.57
N TYR A 9 7.16 7.08 16.37
CA TYR A 9 6.81 7.61 15.05
C TYR A 9 6.58 9.12 15.03
N PRO A 10 6.76 9.78 13.88
CA PRO A 10 6.39 11.18 13.74
C PRO A 10 4.90 11.43 14.02
N HIS A 11 4.60 12.45 14.84
CA HIS A 11 3.23 12.81 15.28
C HIS A 11 2.18 12.85 14.16
N ARG A 12 2.55 13.25 12.94
CA ARG A 12 1.66 13.26 11.76
C ARG A 12 1.04 11.89 11.43
N TYR A 13 1.61 10.79 11.91
CA TYR A 13 1.09 9.43 11.70
C TYR A 13 0.06 8.99 12.74
N GLN A 14 -0.08 9.71 13.86
CA GLN A 14 -1.01 9.36 14.93
C GLN A 14 -2.41 9.09 14.41
N ARG A 15 -2.93 10.02 13.58
CA ARG A 15 -4.25 9.89 12.96
C ARG A 15 -4.45 8.56 12.21
N TYR A 16 -3.42 8.02 11.58
CA TYR A 16 -3.53 6.77 10.83
C TYR A 16 -3.44 5.54 11.76
N ILE A 17 -2.66 5.64 12.84
CA ILE A 17 -2.55 4.59 13.85
C ILE A 17 -3.88 4.44 14.61
N ASP A 18 -4.56 5.55 14.88
CA ASP A 18 -5.88 5.57 15.51
C ASP A 18 -6.98 4.89 14.66
N LEU A 19 -6.78 4.77 13.34
CA LEU A 19 -7.71 4.09 12.43
C LEU A 19 -7.61 2.55 12.47
N VAL A 20 -6.60 2.01 13.14
CA VAL A 20 -6.39 0.56 13.29
C VAL A 20 -6.83 0.17 14.69
N PRO A 21 -8.06 -0.33 14.90
CA PRO A 21 -8.57 -0.64 16.24
C PRO A 21 -7.86 -1.83 16.88
N GLU A 22 -7.38 -2.78 16.08
CA GLU A 22 -6.70 -3.98 16.54
C GLU A 22 -5.37 -3.64 17.25
N THR A 23 -5.10 -4.33 18.36
CA THR A 23 -3.85 -4.17 19.13
C THR A 23 -2.74 -5.10 18.65
N ASP A 24 -3.12 -6.25 18.08
CA ASP A 24 -2.18 -7.17 17.45
C ASP A 24 -2.11 -6.93 15.94
N ILE A 25 -0.90 -6.73 15.44
CA ILE A 25 -0.66 -6.40 14.04
C ILE A 25 -1.05 -7.52 13.08
N LEU A 26 -0.88 -8.80 13.45
CA LEU A 26 -1.21 -9.92 12.56
C LEU A 26 -2.73 -10.00 12.38
N SER A 27 -3.46 -9.87 13.48
CA SER A 27 -4.92 -9.74 13.47
C SER A 27 -5.38 -8.54 12.61
N ALA A 28 -4.70 -7.40 12.72
CA ALA A 28 -4.99 -6.22 11.90
C ALA A 28 -4.80 -6.51 10.40
N PHE A 29 -3.74 -7.22 10.02
CA PHE A 29 -3.48 -7.62 8.63
C PHE A 29 -4.55 -8.57 8.08
N GLU A 30 -4.95 -9.59 8.85
CA GLU A 30 -6.01 -10.53 8.45
C GLU A 30 -7.33 -9.80 8.18
N VAL A 31 -7.75 -8.96 9.13
CA VAL A 31 -8.97 -8.14 9.01
C VAL A 31 -8.88 -7.18 7.83
N GLN A 32 -7.73 -6.52 7.65
CA GLN A 32 -7.50 -5.62 6.51
C GLN A 32 -7.56 -6.36 5.17
N CYS A 33 -7.00 -7.58 5.07
CA CYS A 33 -7.02 -8.37 3.84
C CYS A 33 -8.46 -8.73 3.43
N ILE A 34 -9.30 -9.14 4.39
CA ILE A 34 -10.72 -9.42 4.16
C ILE A 34 -11.47 -8.17 3.70
N LYS A 35 -11.30 -7.05 4.43
CA LYS A 35 -11.95 -5.77 4.11
C LYS A 35 -11.54 -5.24 2.74
N SER A 36 -10.24 -5.24 2.44
CA SER A 36 -9.70 -4.77 1.16
C SER A 36 -10.19 -5.62 0.00
N ARG A 37 -10.17 -6.96 0.15
CA ARG A 37 -10.73 -7.89 -0.86
C ARG A 37 -12.21 -7.61 -1.10
N GLY A 38 -12.99 -7.44 -0.05
CA GLY A 38 -14.43 -7.15 -0.12
C GLY A 38 -14.71 -5.80 -0.79
N PHE A 39 -13.90 -4.78 -0.51
CA PHE A 39 -14.02 -3.46 -1.12
C PHE A 39 -13.67 -3.48 -2.62
N LEU A 40 -12.50 -4.00 -2.98
CA LEU A 40 -12.01 -4.02 -4.37
C LEU A 40 -12.93 -4.82 -5.29
N LYS A 41 -13.50 -5.93 -4.82
CA LYS A 41 -14.46 -6.74 -5.58
C LYS A 41 -15.76 -6.00 -5.93
N LYS A 42 -16.14 -4.96 -5.17
CA LYS A 42 -17.36 -4.19 -5.42
C LYS A 42 -17.18 -3.11 -6.49
N ILE A 43 -15.95 -2.82 -6.89
CA ILE A 43 -15.65 -1.77 -7.86
C ILE A 43 -15.78 -2.38 -9.26
N PRO A 44 -16.74 -1.93 -10.09
CA PRO A 44 -16.84 -2.41 -11.46
C PRO A 44 -15.65 -1.92 -12.28
N GLU A 45 -15.21 -2.74 -13.25
CA GLU A 45 -14.08 -2.38 -14.12
C GLU A 45 -14.30 -1.06 -14.86
N SER A 46 -15.55 -0.73 -15.22
CA SER A 46 -15.91 0.54 -15.87
C SER A 46 -15.62 1.78 -15.02
N GLU A 47 -15.63 1.65 -13.69
CA GLU A 47 -15.30 2.74 -12.76
C GLU A 47 -13.82 2.72 -12.34
N SER A 48 -13.05 1.71 -12.74
CA SER A 48 -11.69 1.48 -12.23
C SER A 48 -10.69 2.59 -12.60
N GLN A 49 -10.95 3.32 -13.69
CA GLN A 49 -10.13 4.46 -14.11
C GLN A 49 -10.69 5.81 -13.64
N ARG A 50 -11.77 5.83 -12.84
CA ARG A 50 -12.40 7.07 -12.38
C ARG A 50 -11.44 7.88 -11.51
N GLN A 51 -11.35 9.17 -11.83
CA GLN A 51 -10.67 10.20 -11.05
C GLN A 51 -11.73 11.15 -10.48
N TYR A 52 -11.63 11.50 -9.20
CA TYR A 52 -12.64 12.37 -8.57
C TYR A 52 -12.44 13.86 -8.90
N THR A 53 -11.22 14.24 -9.29
CA THR A 53 -10.91 15.52 -9.93
C THR A 53 -9.76 15.33 -10.90
N SER A 54 -9.59 16.26 -11.84
CA SER A 54 -8.40 16.31 -12.71
C SER A 54 -7.12 16.25 -11.88
N ASN A 55 -6.10 15.56 -12.40
CA ASN A 55 -4.78 15.38 -11.78
C ASN A 55 -4.76 14.54 -10.49
N LYS A 56 -5.84 13.81 -10.18
CA LYS A 56 -5.85 12.84 -9.09
C LYS A 56 -5.75 11.43 -9.64
N TRP A 57 -5.16 10.57 -8.84
CA TRP A 57 -4.99 9.18 -9.23
C TRP A 57 -6.34 8.49 -9.46
N SER A 58 -6.37 7.66 -10.50
CA SER A 58 -7.46 6.71 -10.70
C SER A 58 -7.48 5.65 -9.58
N ILE A 59 -8.57 4.90 -9.47
CA ILE A 59 -8.63 3.77 -8.52
C ILE A 59 -7.50 2.77 -8.81
N LYS A 60 -7.26 2.45 -10.08
CA LYS A 60 -6.15 1.57 -10.50
C LYS A 60 -4.79 2.11 -10.09
N GLU A 61 -4.55 3.40 -10.27
CA GLU A 61 -3.30 4.04 -9.87
C GLU A 61 -3.08 4.03 -8.34
N VAL A 62 -4.16 4.21 -7.56
CA VAL A 62 -4.09 4.06 -6.09
C VAL A 62 -3.73 2.63 -5.71
N VAL A 63 -4.38 1.62 -6.30
CA VAL A 63 -4.08 0.20 -6.01
C VAL A 63 -2.65 -0.14 -6.43
N GLY A 64 -2.23 0.30 -7.62
CA GLY A 64 -0.86 0.16 -8.12
C GLY A 64 0.18 0.78 -7.19
N HIS A 65 -0.07 1.99 -6.70
CA HIS A 65 0.81 2.62 -5.73
C HIS A 65 0.95 1.79 -4.44
N LEU A 66 -0.15 1.22 -3.93
CA LEU A 66 -0.10 0.38 -2.73
C LEU A 66 0.68 -0.93 -2.94
N ILE A 67 0.64 -1.48 -4.17
CA ILE A 67 1.44 -2.64 -4.58
C ILE A 67 2.92 -2.28 -4.57
N ASP A 68 3.31 -1.18 -5.22
CA ASP A 68 4.70 -0.73 -5.28
C ASP A 68 5.26 -0.44 -3.88
N VAL A 69 4.50 0.25 -3.05
CA VAL A 69 4.83 0.47 -1.64
C VAL A 69 5.04 -0.87 -0.94
N GLY A 70 4.12 -1.82 -1.10
CA GLY A 70 4.27 -3.17 -0.53
C GLY A 70 5.59 -3.84 -0.91
N ARG A 71 5.96 -3.81 -2.19
CA ARG A 71 7.23 -4.36 -2.68
C ARG A 71 8.45 -3.68 -2.08
N ILE A 72 8.43 -2.34 -2.02
CA ILE A 72 9.51 -1.56 -1.44
C ILE A 72 9.68 -1.91 0.04
N PHE A 73 8.60 -1.99 0.82
CA PHE A 73 8.68 -2.37 2.23
C PHE A 73 9.15 -3.82 2.42
N SER A 74 8.69 -4.76 1.60
CA SER A 74 9.19 -6.15 1.64
C SER A 74 10.68 -6.24 1.33
N LEU A 75 11.16 -5.48 0.34
CA LEU A 75 12.59 -5.39 0.04
C LEU A 75 13.39 -4.80 1.21
N ARG A 76 12.89 -3.72 1.83
CA ARG A 76 13.51 -3.12 3.03
C ARG A 76 13.60 -4.13 4.17
N ILE A 77 12.53 -4.85 4.46
CA ILE A 77 12.50 -5.89 5.51
C ILE A 77 13.54 -6.98 5.21
N LEU A 78 13.60 -7.47 3.98
CA LEU A 78 14.58 -8.46 3.57
C LEU A 78 16.01 -7.96 3.80
N ARG A 79 16.33 -6.74 3.33
CA ARG A 79 17.66 -6.14 3.49
C ARG A 79 18.03 -5.96 4.96
N PHE A 80 17.11 -5.47 5.78
CA PHE A 80 17.31 -5.35 7.23
C PHE A 80 17.57 -6.71 7.88
N SER A 81 16.79 -7.74 7.54
CA SER A 81 16.95 -9.10 8.08
C SER A 81 18.27 -9.78 7.68
N ARG A 82 19.03 -9.18 6.75
CA ARG A 82 20.33 -9.67 6.27
C ARG A 82 21.49 -8.75 6.64
N GLY A 83 21.24 -7.68 7.40
CA GLY A 83 22.27 -6.72 7.79
C GLY A 83 22.87 -5.96 6.61
N ASP A 84 22.15 -5.82 5.49
CA ASP A 84 22.64 -5.09 4.32
C ASP A 84 22.74 -3.59 4.62
N SER A 85 23.97 -3.10 4.69
CA SER A 85 24.32 -1.72 5.06
C SER A 85 24.51 -0.78 3.87
N ARG A 86 24.30 -1.24 2.63
CA ARG A 86 24.47 -0.41 1.42
C ARG A 86 23.52 0.78 1.40
N PRO A 87 23.90 1.90 0.73
CA PRO A 87 23.09 3.11 0.65
C PRO A 87 21.62 2.83 0.30
N ARG A 88 20.74 3.51 1.02
CA ARG A 88 19.30 3.25 1.09
C ARG A 88 18.54 3.93 -0.06
N MET A 89 18.81 3.54 -1.31
CA MET A 89 18.11 4.08 -2.50
C MET A 89 16.60 3.82 -2.50
N ASP A 90 16.16 2.80 -1.75
CA ASP A 90 14.77 2.42 -1.59
C ASP A 90 14.03 3.24 -0.53
N PHE A 91 14.69 4.16 0.21
CA PHE A 91 14.07 4.94 1.28
C PHE A 91 13.36 6.19 0.78
N ASP A 92 13.96 6.89 -0.18
CA ASP A 92 13.40 8.03 -0.88
C ASP A 92 13.05 7.62 -2.31
N PHE A 93 11.75 7.47 -2.58
CA PHE A 93 11.24 7.25 -3.93
C PHE A 93 10.15 8.26 -4.25
N ASP A 94 10.14 8.75 -5.50
CA ASP A 94 9.10 9.66 -5.96
C ASP A 94 7.86 8.86 -6.37
N LYS A 95 6.87 8.82 -5.47
CA LYS A 95 5.58 8.18 -5.71
C LYS A 95 4.90 8.64 -7.00
N THR A 96 5.10 9.88 -7.42
CA THR A 96 4.49 10.43 -8.65
C THR A 96 5.11 9.79 -9.87
N GLN A 97 6.45 9.72 -9.93
CA GLN A 97 7.15 9.02 -11.00
C GLN A 97 6.80 7.54 -11.05
N TYR A 98 6.72 6.87 -9.90
CA TYR A 98 6.37 5.46 -9.83
C TYR A 98 4.98 5.22 -10.42
N VAL A 99 3.98 6.01 -10.00
CA VAL A 99 2.61 5.88 -10.54
C VAL A 99 2.55 6.20 -12.04
N GLN A 100 3.23 7.25 -12.49
CA GLN A 100 3.27 7.62 -13.92
C GLN A 100 3.91 6.53 -14.79
N ARG A 101 4.92 5.82 -14.28
CA ARG A 101 5.64 4.76 -15.00
C ARG A 101 5.04 3.36 -14.80
N GLY A 102 4.11 3.20 -13.86
CA GLY A 102 3.51 1.91 -13.50
C GLY A 102 2.47 1.38 -14.49
N LEU A 103 1.97 2.22 -15.42
CA LEU A 103 0.99 1.86 -16.45
C LEU A 103 -0.27 1.14 -15.90
N TYR A 104 -0.66 1.42 -14.65
CA TYR A 104 -1.71 0.66 -13.96
C TYR A 104 -3.07 0.74 -14.64
N ASN A 105 -3.34 1.82 -15.38
CA ASN A 105 -4.60 1.96 -16.12
C ASN A 105 -4.74 0.95 -17.26
N GLU A 106 -3.63 0.40 -17.77
CA GLU A 106 -3.61 -0.62 -18.83
C GLU A 106 -3.92 -2.04 -18.30
N ALA A 107 -3.67 -2.29 -17.01
CA ALA A 107 -3.98 -3.56 -16.36
C ALA A 107 -5.46 -3.64 -15.96
N ARG A 108 -6.04 -4.84 -15.86
CA ARG A 108 -7.39 -5.04 -15.29
C ARG A 108 -7.39 -4.80 -13.78
N LEU A 109 -8.44 -4.19 -13.23
CA LEU A 109 -8.53 -3.97 -11.79
C LEU A 109 -8.53 -5.31 -11.02
N SER A 110 -9.13 -6.36 -11.60
CA SER A 110 -9.10 -7.70 -11.03
C SER A 110 -7.67 -8.24 -10.85
N SER A 111 -6.78 -7.96 -11.82
CA SER A 111 -5.39 -8.40 -11.78
C SER A 111 -4.62 -7.63 -10.71
N LEU A 112 -4.74 -6.30 -10.68
CA LEU A 112 -4.14 -5.47 -9.63
C LEU A 112 -4.65 -5.85 -8.24
N SER A 113 -5.95 -6.15 -8.12
CA SER A 113 -6.55 -6.56 -6.85
C SER A 113 -5.98 -7.90 -6.38
N ALA A 114 -5.81 -8.87 -7.29
CA ALA A 114 -5.19 -10.14 -6.95
C ALA A 114 -3.75 -9.92 -6.47
N GLU A 115 -2.95 -9.18 -7.23
CA GLU A 115 -1.55 -8.85 -6.90
C GLU A 115 -1.41 -8.13 -5.55
N PHE A 116 -2.25 -7.12 -5.30
CA PHE A 116 -2.30 -6.44 -4.01
C PHE A 116 -2.54 -7.42 -2.86
N LEU A 117 -3.45 -8.38 -3.03
CA LEU A 117 -3.76 -9.38 -2.01
C LEU A 117 -2.67 -10.44 -1.84
N TRP A 118 -1.79 -10.66 -2.83
CA TRP A 118 -0.61 -11.53 -2.67
C TRP A 118 0.49 -10.88 -1.82
N LEU A 119 0.50 -9.54 -1.74
CA LEU A 119 1.44 -8.75 -0.94
C LEU A 119 0.90 -8.42 0.47
N ARG A 120 -0.16 -9.10 0.92
CA ARG A 120 -0.81 -8.89 2.23
C ARG A 120 -0.88 -10.21 2.97
#